data_AF-A0A1B9IMY1-F1
#
_entry.id   AF-A0A1B9IMY1-F1
#
_cell.length_a   1.000
_cell.length_b   1.000
_cell.length_c   1.000
_cell.angle_alpha   90.00
_cell.angle_beta   90.00
_cell.angle_gamma   90.00
#
_symmetry.space_group_name_H-M   'P 1'
#
loop_
_entity.id
_entity.type
_entity.pdbx_description
1 polymer ?
#
loop_
_entity_poly.entity_id
_entity_poly.type
_entity_poly.pdbx_seq_one_letter_code
_entity_poly.pdbx_strand_id
1 'polypeptide(L)'
;MFSPSASSSLYLFTTSQTPLPPRYPHPSKPKLVLPSLVHRTLHNSLDGDAPSLSFDQGNGKGTVIIPHPDGLVKHDLPSSSNSTSQSQSHNPSPNGNEIPENGLLDESSKYLVDSELTVKLHLVSRSSPSKYLERVKESLGILEKYKGLSKEKVDTLLIGFKGVDYKGKRTETDSDLTSLADGDGEYTIEKQLESTILDAWKEMFEEKGLVGEQTKLGSLYSPLNLLKQLVSSSQGKGNVKGIKVNALDTPDCHHLPKEYTGYARGEGVELWAGGGGEGSDPLPSPHLHNLLQEFSSKLSSLTGGTIDSSLLGKLIGVDGDGLKFEEKRGAVDVRWVLSYTLVSKTRNVVKDKGYIVAADLYP
;
A
#
# COMPACT_ATOMS: atom_id res chain seq x y z
N MET A 1 -5.31 -14.98 28.48
CA MET A 1 -4.14 -14.19 28.03
C MET A 1 -3.12 -15.16 27.45
N PHE A 2 -3.12 -15.34 26.13
CA PHE A 2 -2.03 -16.04 25.45
C PHE A 2 -0.92 -15.02 25.22
N SER A 3 0.30 -15.33 25.65
CA SER A 3 1.48 -14.57 25.24
C SER A 3 1.59 -14.71 23.72
N PRO A 4 1.54 -13.63 22.92
CA PRO A 4 1.73 -13.77 21.49
C PRO A 4 3.17 -14.23 21.27
N SER A 5 3.31 -15.45 20.81
CA SER A 5 4.49 -15.95 20.11
C SER A 5 4.97 -14.89 19.10
N ALA A 6 6.29 -14.78 18.93
CA ALA A 6 6.88 -13.75 18.09
C ALA A 6 6.32 -13.85 16.65
N SER A 7 5.64 -12.81 16.18
CA SER A 7 5.18 -12.73 14.80
C SER A 7 6.35 -12.39 13.88
N SER A 8 6.36 -12.99 12.70
CA SER A 8 7.29 -12.62 11.62
C SER A 8 6.62 -11.55 10.75
N SER A 9 7.36 -10.51 10.36
CA SER A 9 6.83 -9.47 9.46
C SER A 9 7.11 -9.83 8.00
N LEU A 10 6.15 -9.56 7.12
CA LEU A 10 6.23 -9.79 5.69
C LEU A 10 6.06 -8.47 4.94
N TYR A 11 6.96 -8.19 4.00
CA TYR A 11 6.81 -7.14 2.99
C TYR A 11 6.79 -7.77 1.60
N LEU A 12 5.76 -7.45 0.82
CA LEU A 12 5.61 -7.95 -0.55
C LEU A 12 5.48 -6.77 -1.51
N PHE A 13 6.31 -6.77 -2.54
CA PHE A 13 6.35 -5.73 -3.57
C PHE A 13 5.75 -6.28 -4.85
N THR A 14 4.70 -5.63 -5.36
CA THR A 14 4.02 -6.06 -6.59
C THR A 14 3.86 -4.90 -7.56
N THR A 15 3.80 -5.21 -8.86
CA THR A 15 3.62 -4.24 -9.93
C THR A 15 2.23 -4.40 -10.56
N SER A 16 1.83 -3.43 -11.39
CA SER A 16 0.54 -3.45 -12.09
C SER A 16 0.53 -4.32 -13.36
N GLN A 17 1.36 -5.37 -13.44
CA GLN A 17 1.46 -6.24 -14.60
C GLN A 17 0.20 -7.11 -14.79
N THR A 18 0.21 -7.98 -15.81
CA THR A 18 -0.88 -8.91 -16.10
C THR A 18 -1.20 -9.78 -14.88
N PRO A 19 -2.43 -9.71 -14.33
CA PRO A 19 -2.82 -10.48 -13.15
C PRO A 19 -2.84 -11.99 -13.44
N LEU A 20 -2.55 -12.81 -12.43
CA LEU A 20 -2.82 -14.24 -12.48
C LEU A 20 -4.03 -14.59 -11.62
N PRO A 21 -5.01 -15.36 -12.15
CA PRO A 21 -6.19 -15.74 -11.39
C PRO A 21 -5.76 -16.59 -10.18
N PRO A 22 -6.26 -16.30 -8.95
CA PRO A 22 -6.01 -17.14 -7.79
C PRO A 22 -6.55 -18.56 -7.99
N ARG A 23 -5.89 -19.56 -7.38
CA ARG A 23 -6.24 -20.99 -7.50
C ARG A 23 -7.08 -21.54 -6.34
N TYR A 24 -7.79 -20.68 -5.62
CA TYR A 24 -8.63 -21.05 -4.47
C TYR A 24 -10.06 -20.51 -4.62
N PRO A 25 -11.07 -21.13 -3.96
CA PRO A 25 -12.42 -20.57 -3.90
C PRO A 25 -12.40 -19.18 -3.28
N HIS A 26 -12.95 -18.19 -3.98
CA HIS A 26 -12.89 -16.79 -3.57
C HIS A 26 -14.28 -16.14 -3.61
N PRO A 27 -14.53 -15.14 -2.74
CA PRO A 27 -15.81 -14.44 -2.70
C PRO A 27 -16.17 -13.84 -4.05
N SER A 28 -17.46 -13.91 -4.39
CA SER A 28 -17.97 -13.31 -5.63
C SER A 28 -17.93 -11.77 -5.62
N LYS A 29 -17.93 -11.15 -4.43
CA LYS A 29 -17.84 -9.70 -4.21
C LYS A 29 -17.09 -9.39 -2.89
N PRO A 30 -16.37 -8.25 -2.80
CA PRO A 30 -15.98 -7.38 -3.91
C PRO A 30 -14.96 -8.07 -4.82
N LYS A 31 -14.96 -7.70 -6.10
CA LYS A 31 -13.91 -8.15 -7.04
C LYS A 31 -12.66 -7.30 -6.81
N LEU A 32 -11.68 -7.87 -6.12
CA LEU A 32 -10.43 -7.19 -5.81
C LEU A 32 -9.36 -7.46 -6.87
N VAL A 33 -8.69 -6.41 -7.33
CA VAL A 33 -7.60 -6.52 -8.34
C VAL A 33 -6.30 -7.02 -7.70
N LEU A 34 -5.99 -6.53 -6.49
CA LEU A 34 -4.69 -6.74 -5.85
C LEU A 34 -4.35 -8.21 -5.56
N PRO A 35 -5.28 -9.09 -5.11
CA PRO A 35 -4.96 -10.51 -4.92
C PRO A 35 -4.34 -11.17 -6.16
N SER A 36 -4.80 -10.81 -7.36
CA SER A 36 -4.29 -11.41 -8.61
C SER A 36 -2.91 -10.87 -9.01
N LEU A 37 -2.60 -9.63 -8.66
CA LEU A 37 -1.25 -9.04 -8.85
C LEU A 37 -0.24 -9.65 -7.87
N VAL A 38 -0.65 -9.81 -6.61
CA VAL A 38 0.15 -10.48 -5.57
C VAL A 38 0.42 -11.92 -5.96
N HIS A 39 -0.58 -12.63 -6.48
CA HIS A 39 -0.42 -14.01 -6.97
C HIS A 39 0.65 -14.13 -8.05
N ARG A 40 0.59 -13.27 -9.09
CA ARG A 40 1.63 -13.19 -10.13
C ARG A 40 3.01 -12.93 -9.55
N THR A 41 3.09 -12.03 -8.59
CA THR A 41 4.35 -11.68 -7.93
C THR A 41 4.94 -12.87 -7.19
N LEU A 42 4.14 -13.56 -6.39
CA LEU A 42 4.59 -14.74 -5.63
C LEU A 42 5.14 -15.83 -6.57
N HIS A 43 4.44 -16.12 -7.67
CA HIS A 43 4.95 -17.05 -8.68
C HIS A 43 6.28 -16.58 -9.26
N ASN A 44 6.37 -15.33 -9.73
CA ASN A 44 7.61 -14.83 -10.33
C ASN A 44 8.78 -14.83 -9.32
N SER A 45 8.51 -14.52 -8.06
CA SER A 45 9.54 -14.41 -7.01
C SER A 45 9.93 -15.76 -6.40
N LEU A 46 9.03 -16.73 -6.29
CA LEU A 46 9.24 -17.97 -5.52
C LEU A 46 9.30 -19.24 -6.37
N ASP A 47 8.86 -19.20 -7.64
CA ASP A 47 8.91 -20.37 -8.53
C ASP A 47 10.12 -20.42 -9.45
N GLY A 48 10.86 -19.32 -9.59
CA GLY A 48 12.09 -19.31 -10.37
C GLY A 48 13.20 -20.17 -9.75
N ASP A 49 14.17 -20.59 -10.59
CA ASP A 49 15.35 -21.35 -10.16
C ASP A 49 16.21 -20.61 -9.13
N ALA A 50 16.14 -19.27 -9.14
CA ALA A 50 16.75 -18.38 -8.16
C ALA A 50 15.65 -17.56 -7.47
N PRO A 51 14.98 -18.08 -6.43
CA PRO A 51 13.90 -17.39 -5.76
C PRO A 51 14.39 -16.07 -5.16
N SER A 52 13.66 -14.99 -5.41
CA SER A 52 13.95 -13.66 -4.90
C SER A 52 13.21 -13.46 -3.58
N LEU A 53 13.91 -13.73 -2.47
CA LEU A 53 13.45 -13.52 -1.11
C LEU A 53 14.64 -13.06 -0.25
N SER A 54 14.45 -11.99 0.52
CA SER A 54 15.39 -11.58 1.56
C SER A 54 14.77 -11.87 2.92
N PHE A 55 15.55 -12.52 3.78
CA PHE A 55 15.11 -12.86 5.12
C PHE A 55 16.12 -12.33 6.14
N ASP A 56 15.65 -11.48 7.04
CA ASP A 56 16.44 -10.91 8.13
C ASP A 56 15.93 -11.45 9.47
N GLN A 57 16.81 -12.09 10.24
CA GLN A 57 16.51 -12.62 11.58
C GLN A 57 16.82 -11.61 12.70
N GLY A 58 17.15 -10.35 12.37
CA GLY A 58 17.43 -9.30 13.34
C GLY A 58 16.37 -9.19 14.45
N ASN A 59 16.82 -9.14 15.71
CA ASN A 59 15.99 -8.99 16.92
C ASN A 59 15.00 -10.13 17.24
N GLY A 60 15.21 -11.35 16.72
CA GLY A 60 14.40 -12.52 17.08
C GLY A 60 12.99 -12.53 16.48
N LYS A 61 12.68 -11.58 15.58
CA LYS A 61 11.49 -11.56 14.72
C LYS A 61 11.96 -11.67 13.28
N GLY A 62 11.58 -12.74 12.58
CA GLY A 62 11.92 -12.90 11.18
C GLY A 62 11.22 -11.83 10.33
N THR A 63 11.98 -11.07 9.54
CA THR A 63 11.43 -10.18 8.51
C THR A 63 11.64 -10.81 7.14
N VAL A 64 10.55 -11.15 6.46
CA VAL A 64 10.55 -11.66 5.10
C VAL A 64 10.25 -10.53 4.13
N ILE A 65 11.08 -10.39 3.11
CA ILE A 65 10.90 -9.42 2.03
C ILE A 65 10.84 -10.22 0.73
N ILE A 66 9.72 -10.11 0.04
CA ILE A 66 9.51 -10.69 -1.29
C ILE A 66 9.51 -9.53 -2.29
N PRO A 67 10.67 -9.21 -2.90
CA PRO A 67 10.74 -8.21 -3.94
C PRO A 67 10.04 -8.70 -5.21
N HIS A 68 9.61 -7.75 -6.04
CA HIS A 68 9.24 -8.07 -7.42
C HIS A 68 10.53 -8.34 -8.22
N PRO A 69 10.63 -9.45 -8.99
CA PRO A 69 11.88 -9.84 -9.64
C PRO A 69 12.35 -8.81 -10.67
N ASP A 70 11.41 -8.11 -11.32
CA ASP A 70 11.73 -7.01 -12.26
C ASP A 70 11.69 -5.61 -11.63
N GLY A 71 11.26 -5.49 -10.36
CA GLY A 71 10.88 -4.21 -9.75
C GLY A 71 11.94 -3.54 -8.88
N LEU A 72 13.02 -4.28 -8.56
CA LEU A 72 14.26 -3.75 -8.02
C LEU A 72 15.27 -3.59 -9.17
N VAL A 73 14.95 -2.75 -10.15
CA VAL A 73 15.92 -2.42 -11.21
C VAL A 73 17.15 -1.75 -10.57
N LYS A 74 18.33 -2.09 -11.10
CA LYS A 74 19.72 -1.84 -10.65
C LYS A 74 20.12 -0.38 -10.29
N HIS A 75 19.19 0.57 -10.22
CA HIS A 75 19.46 1.98 -9.89
C HIS A 75 18.89 2.43 -8.53
N ASP A 76 18.16 1.56 -7.81
CA ASP A 76 17.42 1.90 -6.58
C ASP A 76 17.98 1.26 -5.28
N LEU A 77 19.19 0.70 -5.31
CA LEU A 77 19.87 0.26 -4.08
C LEU A 77 20.81 1.36 -3.59
N PRO A 78 20.87 1.67 -2.27
CA PRO A 78 21.95 2.48 -1.76
C PRO A 78 23.26 1.76 -2.10
N SER A 79 24.16 2.45 -2.79
CA SER A 79 25.51 1.95 -3.05
C SER A 79 26.12 1.55 -1.72
N SER A 80 26.35 0.24 -1.54
CA SER A 80 27.05 -0.31 -0.40
C SER A 80 28.49 0.19 -0.46
N SER A 81 28.75 1.30 0.20
CA SER A 81 30.10 1.71 0.55
C SER A 81 30.61 0.74 1.61
N ASN A 82 31.22 -0.35 1.16
CA ASN A 82 32.30 -1.02 1.88
C ASN A 82 33.22 -1.67 0.85
N SER A 83 34.23 -0.90 0.48
CA SER A 83 35.52 -1.41 0.05
C SER A 83 36.08 -2.31 1.16
N THR A 84 36.58 -3.49 0.79
CA THR A 84 37.97 -3.93 1.01
C THR A 84 38.04 -5.46 0.87
N SER A 85 38.54 -5.96 -0.26
CA SER A 85 39.48 -7.08 -0.23
C SER A 85 40.19 -7.18 -1.58
N GLN A 86 41.51 -7.02 -1.46
CA GLN A 86 42.56 -7.18 -2.44
C GLN A 86 42.41 -8.45 -3.28
N SER A 87 42.69 -8.33 -4.58
CA SER A 87 43.52 -9.30 -5.29
C SER A 87 44.37 -8.57 -6.34
N GLN A 88 45.66 -8.50 -6.04
CA GLN A 88 46.70 -8.14 -6.99
C GLN A 88 46.90 -9.30 -7.98
N SER A 89 46.95 -9.00 -9.29
CA SER A 89 48.01 -9.55 -10.15
C SER A 89 48.15 -8.73 -11.45
N HIS A 90 49.42 -8.54 -11.82
CA HIS A 90 50.04 -7.78 -12.92
C HIS A 90 49.44 -8.01 -14.34
N ASN A 91 49.48 -7.10 -15.33
CA ASN A 91 50.61 -6.34 -15.91
C ASN A 91 50.13 -5.15 -16.81
N PRO A 92 50.99 -4.18 -17.19
CA PRO A 92 50.60 -2.93 -17.83
C PRO A 92 50.80 -2.90 -19.36
N SER A 93 49.96 -2.14 -20.07
CA SER A 93 50.37 -1.39 -21.27
C SER A 93 49.45 -0.20 -21.54
N PRO A 94 49.99 0.93 -22.03
CA PRO A 94 49.30 2.22 -22.04
C PRO A 94 48.63 2.46 -23.38
N ASN A 95 47.40 2.97 -23.37
CA ASN A 95 46.98 3.96 -24.37
C ASN A 95 45.78 4.73 -23.82
N GLY A 96 45.98 6.04 -23.75
CA GLY A 96 45.06 6.99 -23.17
C GLY A 96 43.74 7.03 -23.92
N ASN A 97 42.68 7.07 -23.13
CA ASN A 97 41.49 7.87 -23.38
C ASN A 97 40.98 8.26 -22.00
N GLU A 98 41.11 9.55 -21.67
CA GLU A 98 40.49 10.14 -20.50
C GLU A 98 38.97 9.91 -20.60
N ILE A 99 38.45 9.06 -19.71
CA ILE A 99 37.02 8.90 -19.52
C ILE A 99 36.59 10.11 -18.67
N PRO A 100 35.63 10.94 -19.11
CA PRO A 100 35.19 12.07 -18.33
C PRO A 100 34.53 11.56 -17.05
N GLU A 101 35.21 11.83 -15.93
CA GLU A 101 34.83 11.51 -14.57
C GLU A 101 33.73 12.49 -14.11
N ASN A 102 32.52 12.42 -14.71
CA ASN A 102 31.29 13.08 -14.21
C ASN A 102 30.02 12.80 -15.05
N GLY A 103 29.76 11.54 -15.42
CA GLY A 103 28.74 11.21 -16.45
C GLY A 103 27.38 10.64 -16.03
N LEU A 104 27.17 10.17 -14.79
CA LEU A 104 26.01 9.29 -14.49
C LEU A 104 25.17 9.64 -13.24
N LEU A 105 25.53 10.68 -12.47
CA LEU A 105 24.78 11.11 -11.29
C LEU A 105 23.65 12.12 -11.60
N ASP A 106 23.66 12.72 -12.78
CA ASP A 106 22.79 13.85 -13.14
C ASP A 106 21.42 13.39 -13.74
N GLU A 107 21.35 12.20 -14.33
CA GLU A 107 20.12 11.70 -14.96
C GLU A 107 19.08 11.19 -13.95
N SER A 108 19.49 10.44 -12.92
CA SER A 108 18.57 9.89 -11.89
C SER A 108 17.96 10.98 -11.01
N SER A 109 18.74 12.03 -10.71
CA SER A 109 18.27 13.21 -9.98
C SER A 109 17.31 14.06 -10.82
N LYS A 110 17.61 14.29 -12.12
CA LYS A 110 16.66 14.90 -13.08
C LYS A 110 15.38 14.08 -13.25
N TYR A 111 15.47 12.76 -13.19
CA TYR A 111 14.34 11.83 -13.33
C TYR A 111 13.24 12.08 -12.30
N LEU A 112 13.62 12.39 -11.06
CA LEU A 112 12.70 12.70 -9.96
C LEU A 112 12.23 14.16 -9.97
N VAL A 113 13.00 15.09 -10.53
CA VAL A 113 12.64 16.53 -10.57
C VAL A 113 11.47 16.77 -11.52
N ASP A 114 11.40 16.06 -12.66
CA ASP A 114 10.26 16.14 -13.60
C ASP A 114 9.17 15.09 -13.29
N SER A 115 8.90 14.84 -12.02
CA SER A 115 7.91 13.84 -11.64
C SER A 115 6.92 14.31 -10.59
N GLU A 116 5.72 13.73 -10.67
CA GLU A 116 4.67 13.82 -9.67
C GLU A 116 4.50 12.44 -9.02
N LEU A 117 4.68 12.38 -7.71
CA LEU A 117 4.53 11.17 -6.90
C LEU A 117 3.24 11.24 -6.07
N THR A 118 2.29 10.37 -6.41
CA THR A 118 1.10 10.12 -5.60
C THR A 118 1.26 8.81 -4.84
N VAL A 119 1.03 8.85 -3.53
CA VAL A 119 1.01 7.69 -2.64
C VAL A 119 -0.39 7.53 -2.05
N LYS A 120 -0.98 6.33 -2.14
CA LYS A 120 -2.19 5.96 -1.42
C LYS A 120 -1.86 4.88 -0.40
N LEU A 121 -2.26 5.07 0.86
CA LEU A 121 -2.03 4.13 1.94
C LEU A 121 -3.35 3.68 2.55
N HIS A 122 -3.64 2.38 2.47
CA HIS A 122 -4.77 1.75 3.12
C HIS A 122 -4.30 1.13 4.44
N LEU A 123 -4.81 1.65 5.56
CA LEU A 123 -4.58 1.13 6.90
C LEU A 123 -5.66 0.10 7.21
N VAL A 124 -5.34 -1.19 6.98
CA VAL A 124 -6.35 -2.26 6.94
C VAL A 124 -6.51 -3.03 8.25
N SER A 125 -5.52 -3.01 9.14
CA SER A 125 -5.65 -3.59 10.49
C SER A 125 -6.12 -2.51 11.48
N ARG A 126 -7.20 -2.74 12.23
CA ARG A 126 -7.70 -1.77 13.21
C ARG A 126 -6.64 -1.53 14.29
N SER A 127 -6.41 -0.26 14.65
CA SER A 127 -5.37 0.10 15.60
C SER A 127 -5.68 1.39 16.35
N SER A 128 -4.83 1.72 17.33
CA SER A 128 -4.85 3.02 18.00
C SER A 128 -4.35 4.13 17.07
N PRO A 129 -4.69 5.41 17.36
CA PRO A 129 -4.20 6.57 16.61
C PRO A 129 -2.68 6.57 16.40
N SER A 130 -1.92 6.40 17.48
CA SER A 130 -0.47 6.31 17.47
C SER A 130 0.09 5.18 16.60
N LYS A 131 -0.58 4.03 16.57
CA LYS A 131 -0.17 2.90 15.72
C LYS A 131 -0.45 3.16 14.25
N TYR A 132 -1.48 3.92 13.91
CA TYR A 132 -1.66 4.38 12.54
C TYR A 132 -0.53 5.30 12.12
N LEU A 133 -0.15 6.29 12.95
CA LEU A 133 0.98 7.16 12.65
C LEU A 133 2.29 6.38 12.47
N GLU A 134 2.58 5.42 13.34
CA GLU A 134 3.73 4.51 13.19
C GLU A 134 3.72 3.77 11.85
N ARG A 135 2.56 3.25 11.42
CA ARG A 135 2.41 2.56 10.14
C ARG A 135 2.56 3.49 8.94
N VAL A 136 2.12 4.75 9.03
CA VAL A 136 2.39 5.75 7.97
C VAL A 136 3.89 5.95 7.84
N LYS A 137 4.59 6.22 8.96
CA LYS A 137 6.05 6.41 8.96
C LYS A 137 6.80 5.20 8.42
N GLU A 138 6.40 4.00 8.85
CA GLU A 138 6.94 2.73 8.36
C GLU A 138 6.73 2.60 6.86
N SER A 139 5.51 2.78 6.36
CA SER A 139 5.20 2.59 4.94
C SER A 139 5.99 3.54 4.03
N LEU A 140 6.12 4.81 4.43
CA LEU A 140 6.94 5.79 3.73
C LEU A 140 8.44 5.47 3.80
N GLY A 141 8.92 4.99 4.95
CA GLY A 141 10.32 4.56 5.10
C GLY A 141 10.64 3.33 4.24
N ILE A 142 9.71 2.39 4.10
CA ILE A 142 9.84 1.22 3.21
C ILE A 142 9.84 1.67 1.74
N LEU A 143 8.95 2.60 1.36
CA LEU A 143 8.92 3.18 0.02
C LEU A 143 10.26 3.84 -0.32
N GLU A 144 10.79 4.69 0.56
CA GLU A 144 12.07 5.36 0.35
C GLU A 144 13.24 4.36 0.30
N LYS A 145 13.32 3.44 1.26
CA LYS A 145 14.42 2.47 1.37
C LYS A 145 14.53 1.54 0.17
N TYR A 146 13.42 1.05 -0.37
CA TYR A 146 13.42 -0.01 -1.38
C TYR A 146 13.04 0.47 -2.79
N LYS A 147 12.45 1.67 -2.93
CA LYS A 147 12.11 2.26 -4.23
C LYS A 147 12.85 3.56 -4.51
N GLY A 148 13.65 4.08 -3.57
CA GLY A 148 14.34 5.37 -3.73
C GLY A 148 13.39 6.58 -3.80
N LEU A 149 12.09 6.37 -3.55
CA LEU A 149 11.06 7.40 -3.63
C LEU A 149 10.95 8.10 -2.27
N SER A 150 11.67 9.20 -2.12
CA SER A 150 11.75 9.92 -0.85
C SER A 150 10.38 10.48 -0.42
N LYS A 151 10.07 10.33 0.87
CA LYS A 151 8.86 10.86 1.49
C LYS A 151 8.76 12.39 1.43
N GLU A 152 9.89 13.09 1.33
CA GLU A 152 9.95 14.55 1.19
C GLU A 152 9.50 15.03 -0.20
N LYS A 153 9.54 14.13 -1.19
CA LYS A 153 9.16 14.40 -2.59
C LYS A 153 7.78 13.86 -2.95
N VAL A 154 6.99 13.43 -1.97
CA VAL A 154 5.61 13.01 -2.21
C VAL A 154 4.77 14.25 -2.51
N ASP A 155 4.23 14.37 -3.73
CA ASP A 155 3.35 15.48 -4.10
C ASP A 155 1.97 15.32 -3.43
N THR A 156 1.44 14.09 -3.38
CA THR A 156 0.16 13.78 -2.73
C THR A 156 0.22 12.50 -1.90
N LEU A 157 -0.20 12.57 -0.64
CA LEU A 157 -0.36 11.42 0.24
C LEU A 157 -1.84 11.26 0.63
N LEU A 158 -2.46 10.17 0.20
CA LEU A 158 -3.84 9.80 0.52
C LEU A 158 -3.88 8.67 1.54
N ILE A 159 -4.64 8.82 2.63
CA ILE A 159 -4.72 7.81 3.70
C ILE A 159 -6.17 7.33 3.85
N GLY A 160 -6.36 6.01 3.79
CA GLY A 160 -7.63 5.32 3.98
C GLY A 160 -7.60 4.39 5.17
N PHE A 161 -8.77 4.13 5.74
CA PHE A 161 -8.94 3.26 6.91
C PHE A 161 -9.99 2.19 6.58
N LYS A 162 -9.71 0.93 6.91
CA LYS A 162 -10.69 -0.16 6.74
C LYS A 162 -11.99 0.14 7.47
N GLY A 163 -13.10 -0.02 6.76
CA GLY A 163 -14.44 0.29 7.23
C GLY A 163 -14.91 1.72 6.90
N VAL A 164 -14.08 2.52 6.23
CA VAL A 164 -14.47 3.82 5.66
C VAL A 164 -14.63 3.66 4.16
N ASP A 165 -15.87 3.52 3.71
CA ASP A 165 -16.19 3.22 2.31
C ASP A 165 -17.30 4.15 1.81
N TYR A 166 -16.94 5.28 1.20
CA TYR A 166 -17.87 5.98 0.32
C TYR A 166 -17.98 5.21 -1.00
N LYS A 167 -19.05 4.42 -1.14
CA LYS A 167 -19.43 3.75 -2.39
C LYS A 167 -20.62 4.50 -2.96
N GLY A 168 -20.40 5.44 -3.88
CA GLY A 168 -21.49 6.21 -4.49
C GLY A 168 -22.64 5.32 -4.98
N LYS A 169 -23.87 5.85 -5.03
CA LYS A 169 -25.02 5.09 -5.56
C LYS A 169 -24.73 4.71 -7.02
N ARG A 170 -24.61 3.41 -7.33
CA ARG A 170 -24.62 2.93 -8.73
C ARG A 170 -26.00 3.24 -9.31
N THR A 171 -26.03 3.99 -10.42
CA THR A 171 -27.27 4.26 -11.16
C THR A 171 -27.85 2.96 -11.71
N GLU A 172 -29.15 2.76 -11.50
CA GLU A 172 -29.99 1.60 -11.82
C GLU A 172 -30.01 1.23 -13.31
N THR A 173 -28.91 0.70 -13.83
CA THR A 173 -28.86 0.09 -15.18
C THR A 173 -28.42 -1.37 -15.19
N ASP A 174 -27.97 -1.92 -14.07
CA ASP A 174 -27.83 -3.36 -13.87
C ASP A 174 -29.02 -3.87 -13.06
N SER A 175 -30.06 -4.28 -13.77
CA SER A 175 -31.23 -4.99 -13.23
C SER A 175 -30.86 -6.43 -12.86
N ASP A 176 -29.94 -6.61 -11.91
CA ASP A 176 -29.71 -7.89 -11.25
C ASP A 176 -29.31 -7.69 -9.78
N LEU A 177 -30.36 -7.76 -8.93
CA LEU A 177 -30.39 -8.42 -7.63
C LEU A 177 -29.24 -8.13 -6.65
N THR A 178 -29.42 -7.10 -5.81
CA THR A 178 -29.74 -7.22 -4.37
C THR A 178 -29.69 -5.82 -3.76
N SER A 179 -30.82 -5.37 -3.25
CA SER A 179 -31.06 -4.10 -2.58
C SER A 179 -30.14 -3.88 -1.37
N LEU A 180 -29.26 -2.89 -1.49
CA LEU A 180 -28.73 -2.11 -0.35
C LEU A 180 -29.12 -0.62 -0.48
N ALA A 181 -30.16 -0.32 -1.23
CA ALA A 181 -30.67 1.04 -1.40
C ALA A 181 -32.12 1.08 -0.94
N ASP A 182 -32.31 1.36 0.35
CA ASP A 182 -33.36 2.27 0.82
C ASP A 182 -32.95 2.76 2.21
N GLY A 183 -32.36 3.95 2.21
CA GLY A 183 -31.85 4.67 3.37
C GLY A 183 -31.09 5.89 2.87
N ASP A 184 -31.44 7.05 3.41
CA ASP A 184 -30.83 8.35 3.08
C ASP A 184 -29.31 8.29 2.97
N GLY A 185 -28.75 9.11 2.08
CA GLY A 185 -27.34 9.12 1.67
C GLY A 185 -26.32 9.53 2.73
N GLU A 186 -26.47 9.07 3.97
CA GLU A 186 -25.56 9.23 5.09
C GLU A 186 -24.87 7.89 5.38
N TYR A 187 -23.79 7.61 4.67
CA TYR A 187 -22.92 6.47 4.99
C TYR A 187 -22.36 6.66 6.40
N THR A 188 -22.87 5.86 7.34
CA THR A 188 -22.55 5.98 8.75
C THR A 188 -21.31 5.15 9.05
N ILE A 189 -20.25 5.82 9.48
CA ILE A 189 -19.06 5.17 10.04
C ILE A 189 -19.39 4.80 11.48
N GLU A 190 -18.87 3.66 11.95
CA GLU A 190 -18.91 3.32 13.37
C GLU A 190 -18.30 4.47 14.20
N LYS A 191 -19.04 5.03 15.16
CA LYS A 191 -18.61 6.23 15.92
C LYS A 191 -17.24 6.08 16.58
N GLN A 192 -16.94 4.88 17.08
CA GLN A 192 -15.63 4.59 17.69
C GLN A 192 -14.50 4.64 16.64
N LEU A 193 -14.75 4.11 15.45
CA LEU A 193 -13.82 4.19 14.34
C LEU A 193 -13.63 5.64 13.87
N GLU A 194 -14.72 6.40 13.72
CA GLU A 194 -14.68 7.82 13.37
C GLU A 194 -13.81 8.62 14.35
N SER A 195 -14.04 8.49 15.67
CA SER A 195 -13.21 9.14 16.69
C SER A 195 -11.74 8.75 16.59
N THR A 196 -11.47 7.45 16.40
CA THR A 196 -10.09 6.93 16.27
C THR A 196 -9.39 7.53 15.05
N ILE A 197 -10.10 7.68 13.94
CA ILE A 197 -9.58 8.27 12.70
C ILE A 197 -9.27 9.75 12.88
N LEU A 198 -10.16 10.50 13.53
CA LEU A 198 -9.95 11.93 13.80
C LEU A 198 -8.72 12.15 14.70
N ASP A 199 -8.57 11.33 15.74
CA ASP A 199 -7.39 11.37 16.61
C ASP A 199 -6.12 11.01 15.84
N ALA A 200 -6.17 9.99 14.97
CA ALA A 200 -5.03 9.61 14.13
C ALA A 200 -4.60 10.74 13.19
N TRP A 201 -5.56 11.41 12.55
CA TRP A 201 -5.28 12.57 11.69
C TRP A 201 -4.71 13.74 12.46
N LYS A 202 -5.20 14.00 13.68
CA LYS A 202 -4.63 15.02 14.54
C LYS A 202 -3.15 14.75 14.83
N GLU A 203 -2.80 13.52 15.20
CA GLU A 203 -1.40 13.13 15.40
C GLU A 203 -0.57 13.29 14.11
N MET A 204 -1.12 12.94 12.94
CA MET A 204 -0.43 13.11 11.66
C MET A 204 -0.20 14.58 11.28
N PHE A 205 -1.14 15.48 11.59
CA PHE A 205 -0.98 16.91 11.36
C PHE A 205 0.05 17.57 12.29
N GLU A 206 0.21 17.03 13.50
CA GLU A 206 1.19 17.49 14.49
C GLU A 206 2.60 16.91 14.25
N GLU A 207 2.71 15.81 13.51
CA GLU A 207 3.99 15.15 13.22
C GLU A 207 4.86 15.95 12.23
N LYS A 208 5.99 16.46 12.72
CA LYS A 208 6.99 17.13 11.88
C LYS A 208 7.74 16.15 11.00
N GLY A 209 7.93 16.50 9.72
CA GLY A 209 8.73 15.69 8.79
C GLY A 209 8.09 14.35 8.41
N LEU A 210 6.76 14.23 8.57
CA LEU A 210 6.01 13.09 8.06
C LEU A 210 6.15 12.99 6.53
N VAL A 211 5.97 14.13 5.84
CA VAL A 211 6.13 14.34 4.40
C VAL A 211 6.68 15.75 4.13
N GLY A 212 6.96 16.08 2.87
CA GLY A 212 7.42 17.42 2.48
C GLY A 212 6.39 18.51 2.78
N GLU A 213 6.86 19.76 2.96
CA GLU A 213 5.99 20.89 3.32
C GLU A 213 4.93 21.23 2.26
N GLN A 214 5.18 20.86 1.00
CA GLN A 214 4.29 21.09 -0.14
C GLN A 214 3.37 19.90 -0.43
N THR A 215 3.47 18.80 0.33
CA THR A 215 2.66 17.60 0.11
C THR A 215 1.19 17.90 0.36
N LYS A 216 0.34 17.56 -0.62
CA LYS A 216 -1.12 17.53 -0.42
C LYS A 216 -1.48 16.30 0.40
N LEU A 217 -1.91 16.50 1.64
CA LEU A 217 -2.53 15.45 2.43
C LEU A 217 -3.98 15.25 1.99
N GLY A 218 -4.41 14.01 1.88
CA GLY A 218 -5.78 13.67 1.52
C GLY A 218 -6.28 12.40 2.18
N SER A 219 -7.59 12.20 2.14
CA SER A 219 -8.22 10.98 2.61
C SER A 219 -8.64 10.07 1.44
N LEU A 220 -8.82 8.79 1.76
CA LEU A 220 -9.52 7.84 0.91
C LEU A 220 -10.92 7.62 1.48
N TYR A 221 -11.91 7.69 0.59
CA TYR A 221 -13.28 7.23 0.76
C TYR A 221 -14.06 7.91 1.89
N SER A 222 -13.63 9.08 2.36
CA SER A 222 -14.32 9.76 3.46
C SER A 222 -15.73 10.18 3.05
N PRO A 223 -16.78 9.79 3.79
CA PRO A 223 -18.11 10.38 3.68
C PRO A 223 -18.08 11.86 4.03
N LEU A 224 -19.15 12.60 3.67
CA LEU A 224 -19.19 14.06 3.79
C LEU A 224 -18.95 14.55 5.23
N ASN A 225 -19.55 13.89 6.22
CA ASN A 225 -19.43 14.30 7.62
C ASN A 225 -17.99 14.14 8.15
N LEU A 226 -17.33 13.04 7.80
CA LEU A 226 -15.92 12.85 8.14
C LEU A 226 -15.03 13.85 7.39
N LEU A 227 -15.27 14.06 6.10
CA LEU A 227 -14.55 15.05 5.30
C LEU A 227 -14.63 16.45 5.93
N LYS A 228 -15.84 16.89 6.32
CA LYS A 228 -16.06 18.18 6.99
C LYS A 228 -15.21 18.34 8.24
N GLN A 229 -15.12 17.30 9.05
CA GLN A 229 -14.30 17.30 10.26
C GLN A 229 -12.81 17.33 9.93
N LEU A 230 -12.33 16.48 9.01
CA LEU A 230 -10.91 16.42 8.63
C LEU A 230 -10.37 17.71 8.00
N VAL A 231 -11.21 18.44 7.25
CA VAL A 231 -10.86 19.77 6.72
C VAL A 231 -10.79 20.80 7.84
N SER A 232 -11.69 20.72 8.84
CA SER A 232 -11.79 21.69 9.93
C SER A 232 -10.79 21.45 11.08
N SER A 233 -10.32 20.22 11.27
CA SER A 233 -9.42 19.80 12.37
C SER A 233 -8.05 20.49 12.37
N SER A 234 -7.71 21.28 11.35
CA SER A 234 -6.41 21.92 11.18
C SER A 234 -6.29 23.34 11.73
N GLN A 235 -7.26 23.83 12.51
CA GLN A 235 -7.17 25.18 13.09
C GLN A 235 -6.25 25.28 14.33
N GLY A 236 -5.53 24.20 14.69
CA GLY A 236 -4.56 24.18 15.78
C GLY A 236 -3.10 24.32 15.32
N LYS A 237 -2.49 25.49 15.55
CA LYS A 237 -1.04 25.77 15.73
C LYS A 237 0.02 25.18 14.76
N GLY A 238 -0.34 24.58 13.63
CA GLY A 238 0.59 24.03 12.63
C GLY A 238 0.46 24.62 11.22
N ASN A 239 1.48 24.41 10.38
CA ASN A 239 1.54 24.91 8.98
C ASN A 239 0.67 24.10 7.98
N VAL A 240 0.11 22.95 8.38
CA VAL A 240 -0.67 22.08 7.49
C VAL A 240 -2.17 22.36 7.63
N LYS A 241 -2.78 22.89 6.58
CA LYS A 241 -4.21 23.24 6.50
C LYS A 241 -5.07 22.01 6.15
N GLY A 242 -5.15 21.02 7.04
CA GLY A 242 -6.11 19.91 6.94
C GLY A 242 -5.92 19.09 5.67
N ILE A 243 -6.90 18.25 5.34
CA ILE A 243 -6.85 17.52 4.06
C ILE A 243 -7.28 18.40 2.88
N LYS A 244 -6.64 18.20 1.73
CA LYS A 244 -6.86 18.92 0.46
C LYS A 244 -7.43 18.06 -0.66
N VAL A 245 -7.41 16.75 -0.48
CA VAL A 245 -7.90 15.78 -1.46
C VAL A 245 -8.74 14.74 -0.76
N ASN A 246 -9.82 14.30 -1.39
CA ASN A 246 -10.48 13.05 -1.01
C ASN A 246 -10.74 12.20 -2.26
N ALA A 247 -10.14 11.01 -2.31
CA ALA A 247 -10.38 10.08 -3.39
C ALA A 247 -11.50 9.12 -3.03
N LEU A 248 -12.50 8.99 -3.89
CA LEU A 248 -13.73 8.24 -3.66
C LEU A 248 -13.72 6.91 -4.42
N ASP A 249 -14.37 5.87 -3.86
CA ASP A 249 -14.47 4.56 -4.51
C ASP A 249 -15.64 4.55 -5.51
N THR A 250 -15.50 5.38 -6.55
CA THR A 250 -16.50 5.58 -7.59
C THR A 250 -15.81 5.67 -8.96
N PRO A 251 -16.43 5.15 -10.03
CA PRO A 251 -15.92 5.29 -11.38
C PRO A 251 -15.90 6.75 -11.85
N ASP A 252 -16.85 7.57 -11.39
CA ASP A 252 -16.92 8.99 -11.70
C ASP A 252 -17.47 9.82 -10.53
N CYS A 253 -17.22 11.13 -10.56
CA CYS A 253 -17.74 12.09 -9.58
C CYS A 253 -19.07 12.72 -10.00
N HIS A 254 -19.68 12.32 -11.12
CA HIS A 254 -20.88 12.98 -11.67
C HIS A 254 -22.12 12.73 -10.82
N HIS A 255 -22.16 11.60 -10.11
CA HIS A 255 -23.31 11.16 -9.32
C HIS A 255 -23.18 11.49 -7.83
N LEU A 256 -22.20 12.33 -7.46
CA LEU A 256 -22.05 12.77 -6.08
C LEU A 256 -23.16 13.76 -5.68
N PRO A 257 -23.68 13.69 -4.44
CA PRO A 257 -24.64 14.66 -3.94
C PRO A 257 -24.15 16.10 -4.12
N LYS A 258 -25.06 17.01 -4.50
CA LYS A 258 -24.75 18.45 -4.68
C LYS A 258 -24.16 19.08 -3.41
N GLU A 259 -24.60 18.64 -2.24
CA GLU A 259 -24.05 19.10 -0.96
C GLU A 259 -22.57 18.71 -0.83
N TYR A 260 -22.24 17.47 -1.22
CA TYR A 260 -20.86 16.97 -1.16
C TYR A 260 -19.94 17.78 -2.07
N THR A 261 -20.32 17.91 -3.34
CA THR A 261 -19.52 18.63 -4.34
C THR A 261 -19.48 20.14 -4.05
N GLY A 262 -20.58 20.71 -3.55
CA GLY A 262 -20.67 22.10 -3.11
C GLY A 262 -19.74 22.40 -1.94
N TYR A 263 -19.73 21.55 -0.92
CA TYR A 263 -18.82 21.67 0.22
C TYR A 263 -17.35 21.57 -0.21
N ALA A 264 -16.99 20.52 -0.95
CA ALA A 264 -15.62 20.32 -1.41
C ALA A 264 -15.11 21.51 -2.24
N ARG A 265 -15.95 22.04 -3.14
CA ARG A 265 -15.64 23.25 -3.91
C ARG A 265 -15.46 24.48 -3.01
N GLY A 266 -16.34 24.68 -2.03
CA GLY A 266 -16.30 25.81 -1.11
C GLY A 266 -15.03 25.86 -0.27
N GLU A 267 -14.53 24.71 0.17
CA GLU A 267 -13.32 24.58 1.00
C GLU A 267 -12.03 24.34 0.19
N GLY A 268 -12.12 24.29 -1.14
CA GLY A 268 -10.97 24.03 -2.02
C GLY A 268 -10.40 22.62 -1.86
N VAL A 269 -11.25 21.63 -1.61
CA VAL A 269 -10.90 20.20 -1.57
C VAL A 269 -11.11 19.58 -2.95
N GLU A 270 -10.08 18.90 -3.45
CA GLU A 270 -10.17 18.13 -4.69
C GLU A 270 -10.87 16.78 -4.46
N LEU A 271 -11.80 16.42 -5.34
CA LEU A 271 -12.46 15.12 -5.33
C LEU A 271 -11.95 14.28 -6.48
N TRP A 272 -11.39 13.11 -6.18
CA TRP A 272 -10.83 12.21 -7.18
C TRP A 272 -11.69 10.95 -7.30
N ALA A 273 -11.98 10.52 -8.53
CA ALA A 273 -12.63 9.24 -8.79
C ALA A 273 -11.58 8.12 -8.81
N GLY A 274 -11.70 7.15 -7.91
CA GLY A 274 -10.76 6.02 -7.75
C GLY A 274 -10.97 4.87 -8.73
N GLY A 275 -11.87 4.98 -9.72
CA GLY A 275 -12.14 3.94 -10.72
C GLY A 275 -13.10 2.84 -10.26
N GLY A 276 -13.39 2.75 -8.96
CA GLY A 276 -14.30 1.78 -8.36
C GLY A 276 -13.68 0.38 -8.20
N GLY A 277 -13.73 -0.17 -6.98
CA GLY A 277 -13.35 -1.56 -6.69
C GLY A 277 -12.03 -1.76 -5.93
N GLU A 278 -11.38 -0.67 -5.49
CA GLU A 278 -10.28 -0.76 -4.51
C GLU A 278 -10.85 -1.03 -3.11
N GLY A 279 -11.85 -0.24 -2.69
CA GLY A 279 -12.45 -0.29 -1.36
C GLY A 279 -11.47 -0.04 -0.21
N SER A 280 -11.99 0.03 1.01
CA SER A 280 -11.20 0.29 2.22
C SER A 280 -10.31 -0.88 2.68
N ASP A 281 -10.47 -2.06 2.09
CA ASP A 281 -9.70 -3.27 2.36
C ASP A 281 -9.29 -3.96 1.04
N PRO A 282 -8.28 -3.42 0.32
CA PRO A 282 -7.92 -3.87 -1.02
C PRO A 282 -7.24 -5.25 -1.06
N LEU A 283 -6.73 -5.74 0.08
CA LEU A 283 -6.19 -7.08 0.24
C LEU A 283 -6.54 -7.62 1.65
N PRO A 284 -7.74 -8.18 1.82
CA PRO A 284 -8.16 -8.80 3.07
C PRO A 284 -7.20 -9.92 3.48
N SER A 285 -6.96 -10.04 4.79
CA SER A 285 -6.07 -11.07 5.36
C SER A 285 -6.38 -12.51 4.89
N PRO A 286 -7.65 -12.94 4.73
CA PRO A 286 -7.94 -14.27 4.17
C PRO A 286 -7.43 -14.49 2.74
N HIS A 287 -7.47 -13.46 1.88
CA HIS A 287 -6.91 -13.55 0.54
C HIS A 287 -5.40 -13.76 0.58
N LEU A 288 -4.68 -12.97 1.38
CA LEU A 288 -3.23 -13.12 1.50
C LEU A 288 -2.85 -14.46 2.13
N HIS A 289 -3.60 -14.93 3.13
CA HIS A 289 -3.41 -16.26 3.71
C HIS A 289 -3.51 -17.37 2.66
N ASN A 290 -4.60 -17.41 1.89
CA ASN A 290 -4.79 -18.42 0.86
C ASN A 290 -3.76 -18.33 -0.27
N LEU A 291 -3.32 -17.12 -0.63
CA LEU A 291 -2.23 -16.93 -1.59
C LEU A 291 -0.91 -17.51 -1.06
N LEU A 292 -0.53 -17.18 0.18
CA LEU A 292 0.72 -17.69 0.77
C LEU A 292 0.67 -19.19 1.03
N GLN A 293 -0.53 -19.77 1.26
CA GLN A 293 -0.70 -21.21 1.45
C GLN A 293 -0.16 -22.01 0.27
N GLU A 294 -0.37 -21.55 -0.97
CA GLU A 294 0.16 -22.19 -2.18
C GLU A 294 1.69 -22.29 -2.16
N PHE A 295 2.36 -21.38 -1.46
CA PHE A 295 3.82 -21.31 -1.34
C PHE A 295 4.34 -21.75 0.03
N SER A 296 3.48 -22.29 0.91
CA SER A 296 3.81 -22.58 2.32
C SER A 296 5.06 -23.46 2.50
N SER A 297 5.19 -24.55 1.74
CA SER A 297 6.37 -25.41 1.79
C SER A 297 7.65 -24.70 1.33
N LYS A 298 7.55 -23.86 0.30
CA LYS A 298 8.68 -23.07 -0.21
C LYS A 298 9.10 -21.99 0.78
N LEU A 299 8.15 -21.24 1.33
CA LEU A 299 8.40 -20.24 2.36
C LEU A 299 9.05 -20.88 3.58
N SER A 300 8.60 -22.07 3.98
CA SER A 300 9.22 -22.82 5.08
C SER A 300 10.67 -23.19 4.76
N SER A 301 10.93 -23.74 3.57
CA SER A 301 12.29 -24.08 3.14
C SER A 301 13.20 -22.84 3.06
N LEU A 302 12.74 -21.75 2.44
CA LEU A 302 13.52 -20.52 2.22
C LEU A 302 13.78 -19.73 3.51
N THR A 303 12.95 -19.90 4.54
CA THR A 303 13.13 -19.24 5.86
C THR A 303 13.74 -20.17 6.91
N GLY A 304 14.27 -21.33 6.49
CA GLY A 304 14.89 -22.31 7.40
C GLY A 304 13.92 -22.84 8.47
N GLY A 305 12.64 -22.94 8.14
CA GLY A 305 11.58 -23.40 9.04
C GLY A 305 11.02 -22.32 9.97
N THR A 306 11.46 -21.05 9.86
CA THR A 306 10.92 -19.96 10.70
C THR A 306 9.43 -19.73 10.42
N ILE A 307 9.03 -19.77 9.15
CA ILE A 307 7.63 -19.89 8.76
C ILE A 307 7.33 -21.37 8.65
N ASP A 308 6.63 -21.94 9.63
CA ASP A 308 6.19 -23.33 9.52
C ASP A 308 5.09 -23.45 8.46
N SER A 309 5.25 -24.41 7.56
CA SER A 309 4.26 -24.78 6.56
C SER A 309 2.88 -25.11 7.15
N SER A 310 2.84 -25.60 8.40
CA SER A 310 1.60 -25.93 9.11
C SER A 310 0.74 -24.69 9.41
N LEU A 311 1.36 -23.52 9.57
CA LEU A 311 0.68 -22.24 9.87
C LEU A 311 -0.28 -21.82 8.77
N LEU A 312 0.14 -22.07 7.54
CA LEU A 312 -0.63 -21.77 6.34
C LEU A 312 -1.37 -23.01 5.84
N GLY A 313 -1.34 -24.15 6.55
CA GLY A 313 -1.71 -25.45 6.00
C GLY A 313 -3.17 -25.64 5.60
N LYS A 314 -4.07 -24.71 5.95
CA LYS A 314 -5.51 -24.82 5.66
C LYS A 314 -6.04 -23.56 4.98
N LEU A 315 -6.59 -23.74 3.78
CA LEU A 315 -7.34 -22.68 3.09
C LEU A 315 -8.53 -22.21 3.93
N ILE A 316 -8.72 -20.90 3.95
CA ILE A 316 -9.93 -20.27 4.46
C ILE A 316 -10.97 -20.37 3.37
N GLY A 317 -12.08 -21.06 3.66
CA GLY A 317 -13.17 -21.25 2.72
C GLY A 317 -14.00 -19.99 2.52
N VAL A 318 -14.88 -20.03 1.52
CA VAL A 318 -15.99 -19.08 1.40
C VAL A 318 -17.14 -19.50 2.33
N ASP A 319 -17.92 -18.53 2.78
CA ASP A 319 -19.13 -18.79 3.55
C ASP A 319 -20.23 -19.45 2.70
N GLY A 320 -21.33 -19.82 3.34
CA GLY A 320 -22.42 -20.59 2.71
C GLY A 320 -23.11 -19.88 1.55
N ASP A 321 -23.07 -18.54 1.50
CA ASP A 321 -23.63 -17.75 0.39
C ASP A 321 -22.57 -17.38 -0.68
N GLY A 322 -21.29 -17.63 -0.43
CA GLY A 322 -20.19 -17.35 -1.34
C GLY A 322 -19.89 -15.86 -1.51
N LEU A 323 -20.41 -15.00 -0.63
CA LEU A 323 -20.19 -13.56 -0.69
C LEU A 323 -18.98 -13.13 0.13
N LYS A 324 -18.52 -13.91 1.10
CA LYS A 324 -17.33 -13.59 1.90
C LYS A 324 -16.52 -14.85 2.20
N PHE A 325 -15.36 -14.65 2.83
CA PHE A 325 -14.67 -15.76 3.48
C PHE A 325 -15.36 -16.10 4.78
N GLU A 326 -15.25 -17.36 5.20
CA GLU A 326 -15.58 -17.76 6.55
C GLU A 326 -14.85 -16.88 7.57
N GLU A 327 -15.54 -16.44 8.63
CA GLU A 327 -14.93 -15.67 9.72
C GLU A 327 -14.03 -16.57 10.59
N LYS A 328 -12.85 -16.86 10.07
CA LYS A 328 -11.79 -17.61 10.76
C LYS A 328 -10.52 -16.78 10.73
N ARG A 329 -9.87 -16.67 11.89
CA ARG A 329 -8.55 -16.04 11.98
C ARG A 329 -7.53 -16.95 11.31
N GLY A 330 -6.99 -16.51 10.17
CA GLY A 330 -5.83 -17.13 9.55
C GLY A 330 -4.52 -16.77 10.28
N ALA A 331 -3.42 -17.40 9.84
CA ALA A 331 -2.07 -17.09 10.31
C ALA A 331 -1.52 -15.75 9.79
N VAL A 332 -2.30 -14.98 9.03
CA VAL A 332 -1.85 -13.73 8.39
C VAL A 332 -2.72 -12.58 8.86
N ASP A 333 -2.12 -11.44 9.21
CA ASP A 333 -2.82 -10.15 9.34
C ASP A 333 -2.17 -9.09 8.46
N VAL A 334 -2.89 -8.60 7.46
CA VAL A 334 -2.42 -7.48 6.65
C VAL A 334 -2.50 -6.22 7.49
N ARG A 335 -1.40 -5.48 7.61
CA ARG A 335 -1.30 -4.25 8.40
C ARG A 335 -1.69 -3.04 7.58
N TRP A 336 -1.10 -2.94 6.38
CA TRP A 336 -1.33 -1.85 5.45
C TRP A 336 -1.01 -2.27 4.00
N VAL A 337 -1.62 -1.55 3.06
CA VAL A 337 -1.35 -1.66 1.63
C VAL A 337 -1.06 -0.27 1.08
N LEU A 338 0.15 -0.07 0.58
CA LEU A 338 0.57 1.15 -0.08
C LEU A 338 0.51 0.96 -1.59
N SER A 339 -0.07 1.89 -2.32
CA SER A 339 0.13 2.02 -3.77
C SER A 339 0.81 3.34 -4.08
N TYR A 340 1.65 3.36 -5.10
CA TYR A 340 2.34 4.56 -5.55
C TYR A 340 2.26 4.68 -7.06
N THR A 341 2.22 5.91 -7.55
CA THR A 341 2.29 6.22 -8.98
C THR A 341 3.21 7.42 -9.18
N LEU A 342 4.18 7.25 -10.06
CA LEU A 342 5.13 8.28 -10.47
C LEU A 342 4.82 8.67 -11.92
N VAL A 343 4.39 9.90 -12.14
CA VAL A 343 4.04 10.44 -13.46
C VAL A 343 5.09 11.46 -13.91
N SER A 344 5.42 11.50 -15.21
CA SER A 344 6.26 12.57 -15.79
C SER A 344 5.44 13.85 -15.91
N LYS A 345 5.88 14.96 -15.32
CA LYS A 345 5.16 16.25 -15.43
C LYS A 345 5.17 16.77 -16.88
N THR A 346 6.31 16.67 -17.56
CA THR A 346 6.42 17.10 -18.98
C THR A 346 5.70 16.19 -19.97
N ARG A 347 5.82 14.86 -19.82
CA ARG A 347 5.34 13.89 -20.80
C ARG A 347 3.95 13.34 -20.51
N ASN A 348 3.43 13.56 -19.30
CA ASN A 348 2.16 13.02 -18.82
C ASN A 348 2.04 11.49 -19.00
N VAL A 349 3.16 10.78 -18.76
CA VAL A 349 3.23 9.30 -18.82
C VAL A 349 3.60 8.74 -17.46
N VAL A 350 3.06 7.58 -17.12
CA VAL A 350 3.44 6.84 -15.91
C VAL A 350 4.85 6.30 -16.10
N LYS A 351 5.78 6.75 -15.24
CA LYS A 351 7.17 6.27 -15.19
C LYS A 351 7.32 5.01 -14.36
N ASP A 352 6.64 4.97 -13.20
CA ASP A 352 6.59 3.80 -12.33
C ASP A 352 5.25 3.76 -11.58
N LYS A 353 4.77 2.56 -11.26
CA LYS A 353 3.67 2.35 -10.32
C LYS A 353 3.73 0.95 -9.73
N GLY A 354 3.29 0.81 -8.50
CA GLY A 354 3.29 -0.48 -7.84
C GLY A 354 2.56 -0.45 -6.51
N TYR A 355 2.60 -1.59 -5.83
CA TYR A 355 2.03 -1.78 -4.51
C TYR A 355 3.07 -2.40 -3.57
N ILE A 356 2.99 -2.02 -2.30
CA ILE A 356 3.75 -2.61 -1.21
C ILE A 356 2.73 -3.06 -0.17
N VAL A 357 2.78 -4.34 0.19
CA VAL A 357 1.91 -4.95 1.19
C VAL A 357 2.77 -5.25 2.41
N ALA A 358 2.30 -4.88 3.59
CA ALA A 358 2.89 -5.30 4.85
C ALA A 358 1.92 -6.14 5.65
N ALA A 359 2.39 -7.28 6.15
CA ALA A 359 1.60 -8.22 6.94
C ALA A 359 2.42 -8.79 8.10
N ASP A 360 1.72 -9.33 9.09
CA ASP A 360 2.30 -10.17 10.14
C ASP A 360 1.88 -11.63 9.94
N LEU A 361 2.81 -12.53 10.19
CA LEU A 361 2.61 -13.98 10.22
C LEU A 361 2.63 -14.43 11.68
N TYR A 362 1.52 -15.00 12.14
CA TYR A 362 1.37 -15.56 13.47
C TYR A 362 1.55 -17.07 13.41
N PRO A 363 2.24 -17.67 14.39
CA PRO A 363 2.31 -19.11 14.51
C PRO A 363 1.07 -19.72 15.18
#